data_AF-A0A7X1J3T8-F1
#
_entry.id   AF-A0A7X1J3T8-F1
#
_cell.length_a   1.000
_cell.length_b   1.000
_cell.length_c   1.000
_cell.angle_alpha   90.00
_cell.angle_beta   90.00
_cell.angle_gamma   90.00
#
_symmetry.space_group_name_H-M   'P 1'
#
loop_
_entity.id
_entity.type
_entity.pdbx_description
1 polymer ?
#
loop_
_entity_poly.entity_id
_entity_poly.type
_entity_poly.pdbx_seq_one_letter_code
_entity_poly.pdbx_strand_id
1 'polypeptide(L)'
;MGQPFRPNDPRMPVEAYQTFSVKSRPDRAVKTVCERVGCKQWRHGWESLIDESTQLGRDQAAWIRTQSRRTFREQRNAVGLTVFRFEPYQRCFQDHQTMPEKYVVRGGDWRGVVGKVRVHQRPEDWVEHVQQHMGLLLDERNKG
;
A
#
# COMPACT_ATOMS: atom_id res chain seq x y z
N MET A 1 32.74 34.56 -14.65
CA MET A 1 31.26 34.52 -14.69
C MET A 1 30.79 33.94 -13.37
N GLY A 2 30.19 34.75 -12.50
CA GLY A 2 29.72 34.31 -11.18
C GLY A 2 28.48 33.43 -11.30
N GLN A 3 28.41 32.34 -10.55
CA GLN A 3 27.22 31.50 -10.48
C GLN A 3 26.05 32.33 -9.91
N PRO A 4 24.83 32.22 -10.47
CA PRO A 4 23.67 32.93 -9.94
C PRO A 4 23.36 32.44 -8.52
N PHE A 5 23.20 33.39 -7.59
CA PHE A 5 22.80 33.11 -6.21
C PHE A 5 21.50 32.29 -6.18
N ARG A 6 21.55 31.09 -5.61
CA ARG A 6 20.36 30.31 -5.28
C ARG A 6 20.12 30.43 -3.78
N PRO A 7 18.91 30.80 -3.33
CA PRO A 7 18.61 30.98 -1.91
C PRO A 7 18.92 29.79 -0.99
N ASN A 8 19.16 28.60 -1.55
CA ASN A 8 19.48 27.35 -0.86
C ASN A 8 20.76 26.71 -1.40
N ASP A 9 21.82 27.49 -1.64
CA ASP A 9 23.10 26.88 -1.97
C ASP A 9 23.61 26.03 -0.79
N PRO A 10 23.84 24.72 -1.00
CA PRO A 10 24.24 23.81 0.06
C PRO A 10 25.64 24.19 0.59
N ARG A 11 25.73 24.43 1.91
CA ARG A 11 26.95 24.88 2.58
C ARG A 11 28.00 23.79 2.79
N MET A 12 27.60 22.52 2.69
CA MET A 12 28.47 21.35 2.90
C MET A 12 28.86 20.67 1.57
N PRO A 13 29.90 19.81 1.57
CA PRO A 13 30.21 18.98 0.41
C PRO A 13 29.05 18.02 0.07
N VAL A 14 29.01 17.50 -1.16
CA VAL A 14 27.92 16.65 -1.67
C VAL A 14 27.77 15.38 -0.83
N GLU A 15 28.89 14.85 -0.34
CA GLU A 15 29.01 13.66 0.50
C GLU A 15 28.32 13.78 1.86
N ALA A 16 28.08 15.00 2.34
CA ALA A 16 27.39 15.26 3.59
C ALA A 16 25.85 15.14 3.46
N TYR A 17 25.32 15.18 2.24
CA TYR A 17 23.88 15.15 1.99
C TYR A 17 23.38 13.77 1.60
N GLN A 18 22.08 13.54 1.84
CA GLN A 18 21.35 12.38 1.34
C GLN A 18 20.03 12.81 0.68
N THR A 19 19.71 12.13 -0.41
CA THR A 19 18.44 12.27 -1.13
C THR A 19 17.53 11.09 -0.82
N PHE A 20 16.33 11.41 -0.33
CA PHE A 20 15.31 10.43 0.04
C PHE A 20 14.19 10.40 -1.02
N SER A 21 13.75 9.20 -1.42
CA SER A 21 12.64 9.06 -2.38
C SER A 21 11.81 7.83 -2.11
N VAL A 22 10.49 7.95 -2.31
CA VAL A 22 9.55 6.82 -2.36
C VAL A 22 9.25 6.52 -3.82
N LYS A 23 9.38 5.27 -4.24
CA LYS A 23 9.12 4.84 -5.62
C LYS A 23 8.15 3.67 -5.63
N SER A 24 7.03 3.79 -6.30
CA SER A 24 6.19 2.65 -6.66
C SER A 24 6.53 2.18 -8.09
N ARG A 25 6.40 0.88 -8.35
CA ARG A 25 6.43 0.32 -9.71
C ARG A 25 4.99 0.12 -10.18
N PRO A 26 4.42 1.02 -11.01
CA PRO A 26 3.01 0.96 -11.39
C PRO A 26 2.67 -0.25 -12.26
N ASP A 27 3.67 -0.84 -12.92
CA ASP A 27 3.55 -1.96 -13.85
C ASP A 27 3.42 -3.33 -13.17
N ARG A 28 3.61 -3.43 -11.85
CA ARG A 28 3.63 -4.72 -11.16
C ARG A 28 2.75 -4.75 -9.91
N ALA A 29 1.45 -4.93 -10.14
CA ALA A 29 0.51 -5.25 -9.07
C ALA A 29 0.79 -6.65 -8.50
N VAL A 30 0.83 -6.75 -7.17
CA VAL A 30 1.07 -8.01 -6.44
C VAL A 30 -0.21 -8.41 -5.72
N LYS A 31 -0.58 -9.69 -5.81
CA LYS A 31 -1.72 -10.24 -5.06
C LYS A 31 -1.54 -10.01 -3.56
N THR A 32 -2.60 -9.60 -2.90
CA THR A 32 -2.59 -9.29 -1.47
C THR A 32 -3.86 -9.77 -0.78
N VAL A 33 -3.89 -9.68 0.54
CA VAL A 33 -5.02 -10.11 1.37
C VAL A 33 -5.95 -8.94 1.69
N CYS A 34 -7.22 -9.25 1.97
CA CYS A 34 -8.27 -8.27 2.26
C CYS A 34 -7.91 -7.29 3.37
N GLU A 35 -7.25 -7.78 4.43
CA GLU A 35 -6.82 -6.97 5.57
C GLU A 35 -5.86 -5.85 5.15
N ARG A 36 -4.88 -6.16 4.30
CA ARG A 36 -3.85 -5.20 3.87
C ARG A 36 -4.39 -4.05 3.01
N VAL A 37 -5.51 -4.27 2.31
CA VAL A 37 -6.14 -3.23 1.47
C VAL A 37 -7.30 -2.52 2.16
N GLY A 38 -7.55 -2.80 3.44
CA GLY A 38 -8.67 -2.22 4.17
C GLY A 38 -10.03 -2.59 3.56
N CYS A 39 -10.17 -3.82 3.05
CA CYS A 39 -11.40 -4.25 2.38
C CYS A 39 -12.62 -4.13 3.31
N LYS A 40 -13.63 -3.36 2.89
CA LYS A 40 -14.86 -3.13 3.66
C LYS A 40 -15.63 -4.43 3.92
N GLN A 41 -15.69 -5.32 2.93
CA GLN A 41 -16.38 -6.61 3.04
C GLN A 41 -15.69 -7.51 4.07
N TRP A 42 -14.36 -7.52 4.12
CA TRP A 42 -13.63 -8.22 5.17
C TRP A 42 -13.87 -7.56 6.54
N ARG A 43 -13.88 -6.23 6.63
CA ARG A 43 -14.04 -5.55 7.92
C ARG A 43 -15.44 -5.66 8.51
N HIS A 44 -16.48 -5.70 7.67
CA HIS A 44 -17.87 -5.57 8.11
C HIS A 44 -18.77 -6.74 7.70
N GLY A 45 -18.24 -7.74 7.00
CA GLY A 45 -19.06 -8.75 6.33
C GLY A 45 -19.71 -8.19 5.07
N TRP A 46 -20.46 -9.04 4.37
CA TRP A 46 -21.22 -8.63 3.19
C TRP A 46 -22.39 -9.58 2.93
N GLU A 47 -23.31 -9.15 2.09
CA GLU A 47 -24.44 -9.94 1.63
C GLU A 47 -24.34 -10.14 0.10
N SER A 48 -24.65 -11.34 -0.36
CA SER A 48 -24.79 -11.64 -1.79
C SER A 48 -26.22 -12.06 -2.07
N LEU A 49 -26.93 -11.25 -2.86
CA LEU A 49 -28.29 -11.55 -3.31
C LEU A 49 -28.21 -12.30 -4.64
N ILE A 50 -28.84 -13.46 -4.70
CA ILE A 50 -28.80 -14.36 -5.85
C ILE A 50 -30.22 -14.73 -6.27
N ASP A 51 -30.48 -14.58 -7.56
CA ASP A 51 -31.70 -15.06 -8.20
C ASP A 51 -31.51 -16.48 -8.76
N GLU A 52 -31.91 -17.47 -7.97
CA GLU A 52 -31.87 -18.89 -8.34
C GLU A 52 -32.93 -19.29 -9.40
N SER A 53 -33.79 -18.38 -9.87
CA SER A 53 -34.64 -18.65 -11.04
C SER A 53 -33.82 -18.76 -12.33
N THR A 54 -32.65 -18.11 -12.37
CA THR A 54 -31.72 -18.14 -13.49
C THR A 54 -30.72 -19.29 -13.37
N GLN A 55 -30.22 -19.80 -14.50
CA GLN A 55 -29.16 -20.81 -14.47
C GLN A 55 -27.89 -20.29 -13.80
N LEU A 56 -27.47 -19.07 -14.15
CA LEU A 56 -26.32 -18.41 -13.54
C LEU A 56 -26.45 -18.31 -12.01
N GLY A 57 -27.62 -17.91 -11.51
CA GLY A 57 -27.84 -17.80 -10.07
C GLY A 57 -27.83 -19.14 -9.36
N ARG A 58 -28.39 -20.20 -9.96
CA ARG A 58 -28.27 -21.56 -9.41
C ARG A 58 -26.81 -22.01 -9.32
N ASP A 59 -26.03 -21.75 -10.36
CA ASP A 59 -24.61 -22.12 -10.40
C ASP A 59 -23.80 -21.33 -9.36
N GLN A 60 -24.07 -20.03 -9.21
CA GLN A 60 -23.44 -19.19 -8.18
C GLN A 60 -23.82 -19.66 -6.76
N ALA A 61 -25.09 -19.94 -6.50
CA ALA A 61 -25.55 -20.43 -5.20
C ALA A 61 -24.95 -21.80 -4.87
N ALA A 62 -24.90 -22.71 -5.84
CA ALA A 62 -24.24 -24.02 -5.69
C ALA A 62 -22.75 -23.88 -5.38
N TRP A 63 -22.04 -22.97 -6.08
CA TRP A 63 -20.63 -22.69 -5.82
C TRP A 63 -20.41 -22.10 -4.41
N ILE A 64 -21.28 -21.18 -3.97
CA ILE A 64 -21.21 -20.62 -2.61
C ILE A 64 -21.35 -21.72 -1.57
N ARG A 65 -22.36 -22.60 -1.73
CA ARG A 65 -22.66 -23.69 -0.79
C ARG A 65 -21.56 -24.76 -0.73
N THR A 66 -20.87 -25.04 -1.83
CA THR A 66 -19.98 -26.22 -1.93
C THR A 66 -18.49 -25.90 -2.04
N GLN A 67 -18.12 -24.79 -2.69
CA GLN A 67 -16.73 -24.52 -3.10
C GLN A 67 -16.15 -23.22 -2.53
N SER A 68 -16.99 -22.30 -2.05
CA SER A 68 -16.49 -21.00 -1.55
C SER A 68 -15.59 -21.11 -0.32
N ARG A 69 -15.71 -22.19 0.46
CA ARG A 69 -14.98 -22.41 1.74
C ARG A 69 -15.13 -21.24 2.72
N ARG A 70 -16.25 -20.52 2.64
CA ARG A 70 -16.60 -19.40 3.52
C ARG A 70 -17.76 -19.80 4.43
N THR A 71 -17.83 -19.19 5.60
CA THR A 71 -18.98 -19.35 6.50
C THR A 71 -20.03 -18.33 6.10
N PHE A 72 -21.27 -18.77 5.96
CA PHE A 72 -22.38 -17.91 5.60
C PHE A 72 -23.65 -18.35 6.33
N ARG A 73 -24.61 -17.42 6.41
CA ARG A 73 -26.00 -17.70 6.74
C ARG A 73 -26.83 -17.50 5.49
N GLU A 74 -27.67 -18.47 5.18
CA GLU A 74 -28.56 -18.43 4.03
C GLU A 74 -29.96 -18.02 4.47
N GLN A 75 -30.57 -17.06 3.76
CA GLN A 75 -31.92 -16.56 4.00
C GLN A 75 -32.64 -16.30 2.68
N ARG A 76 -33.97 -16.21 2.71
CA ARG A 76 -34.76 -15.70 1.58
C ARG A 76 -35.27 -14.31 1.91
N ASN A 77 -35.16 -13.38 0.97
CA ASN A 77 -35.76 -12.05 1.14
C ASN A 77 -37.24 -12.05 0.74
N ALA A 78 -37.94 -10.94 1.00
CA ALA A 78 -39.37 -10.78 0.68
C ALA A 78 -39.69 -10.87 -0.83
N VAL A 79 -38.69 -10.72 -1.69
CA VAL A 79 -38.81 -10.79 -3.16
C VAL A 79 -38.46 -12.19 -3.69
N GLY A 80 -38.15 -13.15 -2.80
CA GLY A 80 -37.82 -14.53 -3.16
C GLY A 80 -36.36 -14.78 -3.54
N LEU A 81 -35.47 -13.78 -3.47
CA LEU A 81 -34.03 -13.95 -3.72
C LEU A 81 -33.34 -14.65 -2.54
N THR A 82 -32.31 -15.43 -2.84
CA THR A 82 -31.44 -16.04 -1.83
C THR A 82 -30.41 -15.02 -1.39
N VAL A 83 -30.33 -14.78 -0.08
CA VAL A 83 -29.34 -13.90 0.54
C VAL A 83 -28.34 -14.75 1.28
N PHE A 84 -27.08 -14.69 0.84
CA PHE A 84 -25.94 -15.26 1.55
C PHE A 84 -25.27 -14.16 2.36
N ARG A 85 -25.37 -14.22 3.69
CA ARG A 85 -24.72 -13.28 4.60
C ARG A 85 -23.41 -13.87 5.10
N PHE A 86 -22.31 -13.18 4.81
CA PHE A 86 -20.96 -13.55 5.21
C PHE A 86 -20.52 -12.71 6.40
N GLU A 87 -19.92 -13.36 7.38
CA GLU A 87 -19.44 -12.69 8.59
C GLU A 87 -18.14 -11.91 8.32
N PRO A 88 -17.81 -10.91 9.16
CA PRO A 88 -16.53 -10.22 9.11
C PRO A 88 -15.33 -11.17 9.23
N TYR A 89 -14.17 -10.64 8.83
CA TYR A 89 -12.85 -11.26 8.89
C TYR A 89 -12.63 -12.48 7.97
N GLN A 90 -13.54 -12.69 7.01
CA GLN A 90 -13.39 -13.71 5.97
C GLN A 90 -12.90 -13.12 4.66
N ARG A 91 -12.16 -13.90 3.86
CA ARG A 91 -11.70 -13.46 2.54
C ARG A 91 -12.91 -13.15 1.66
N CYS A 92 -13.00 -11.95 1.10
CA CYS A 92 -14.09 -11.60 0.20
C CYS A 92 -13.96 -12.30 -1.17
N PHE A 93 -14.93 -12.10 -2.08
CA PHE A 93 -14.88 -12.69 -3.42
C PHE A 93 -14.00 -11.92 -4.41
N GLN A 94 -13.62 -10.68 -4.09
CA GLN A 94 -12.77 -9.88 -4.96
C GLN A 94 -11.30 -10.28 -4.86
N ASP A 95 -10.60 -10.21 -5.99
CA ASP A 95 -9.15 -10.29 -6.03
C ASP A 95 -8.55 -8.94 -5.66
N HIS A 96 -7.78 -8.92 -4.57
CA HIS A 96 -7.09 -7.72 -4.12
C HIS A 96 -5.64 -7.72 -4.59
N GLN A 97 -5.18 -6.53 -4.98
CA GLN A 97 -3.82 -6.28 -5.41
C GLN A 97 -3.28 -5.00 -4.77
N THR A 98 -1.96 -4.95 -4.58
CA THR A 98 -1.24 -3.76 -4.11
C THR A 98 -0.04 -3.49 -5.01
N MET A 99 0.35 -2.22 -5.12
CA MET A 99 1.59 -1.81 -5.76
C MET A 99 2.63 -1.52 -4.68
N PRO A 100 3.58 -2.42 -4.41
CA PRO A 100 4.54 -2.23 -3.33
C PRO A 100 5.46 -1.04 -3.63
N GLU A 101 5.62 -0.18 -2.63
CA GLU A 101 6.55 0.95 -2.66
C GLU A 101 7.97 0.52 -2.29
N LYS A 102 8.96 1.27 -2.77
CA LYS A 102 10.37 1.17 -2.40
C LYS A 102 10.81 2.47 -1.76
N TYR A 103 11.35 2.35 -0.55
CA TYR A 103 11.85 3.46 0.24
C TYR A 103 13.36 3.59 0.05
N VAL A 104 13.78 4.55 -0.78
CA VAL A 104 15.17 4.63 -1.26
C VAL A 104 15.87 5.83 -0.63
N VAL A 105 17.12 5.63 -0.25
CA VAL A 105 18.06 6.67 0.18
C VAL A 105 19.30 6.59 -0.70
N ARG A 106 19.74 7.75 -1.21
CA ARG A 106 20.96 7.89 -2.01
C ARG A 106 21.85 8.94 -1.37
N GLY A 107 23.16 8.70 -1.33
CA GLY A 107 24.11 9.74 -0.96
C GLY A 107 24.14 10.83 -2.02
N GLY A 108 24.38 12.06 -1.58
CA GLY A 108 24.41 13.24 -2.42
C GLY A 108 23.08 13.99 -2.50
N ASP A 109 23.15 15.12 -3.20
CA ASP A 109 22.04 16.04 -3.43
C ASP A 109 21.88 16.31 -4.94
N TRP A 110 21.20 17.41 -5.31
CA TRP A 110 20.98 17.79 -6.70
C TRP A 110 22.29 18.04 -7.49
N ARG A 111 23.42 18.27 -6.80
CA ARG A 111 24.74 18.48 -7.43
C ARG A 111 25.37 17.16 -7.89
N GLY A 112 24.98 16.02 -7.33
CA GLY A 112 25.52 14.72 -7.73
C GLY A 112 25.13 13.58 -6.79
N VAL A 113 25.17 12.35 -7.31
CA VAL A 113 24.92 11.13 -6.53
C VAL A 113 26.26 10.54 -6.11
N VAL A 114 26.39 10.21 -4.83
CA VAL A 114 27.60 9.61 -4.25
C VAL A 114 27.27 8.40 -3.39
N GLY A 115 28.25 7.50 -3.22
CA GLY A 115 28.13 6.35 -2.33
C GLY A 115 27.11 5.29 -2.78
N LYS A 116 26.69 4.45 -1.82
CA LYS A 116 25.79 3.33 -2.06
C LYS A 116 24.32 3.74 -1.91
N VAL A 117 23.47 3.16 -2.75
CA VAL A 117 22.01 3.26 -2.62
C VAL A 117 21.52 2.31 -1.54
N ARG A 118 20.78 2.83 -0.55
CA ARG A 118 20.11 2.01 0.46
C ARG A 118 18.62 1.93 0.14
N VAL A 119 18.05 0.74 0.30
CA VAL A 119 16.59 0.52 0.18
C VAL A 119 16.10 -0.04 1.51
N HIS A 120 15.21 0.70 2.15
CA HIS A 120 14.55 0.25 3.39
C HIS A 120 13.36 -0.64 3.04
N GLN A 121 13.14 -1.67 3.87
CA GLN A 121 12.03 -2.61 3.68
C GLN A 121 10.71 -2.07 4.26
N ARG A 122 10.80 -1.18 5.25
CA ARG A 122 9.66 -0.62 5.98
C ARG A 122 9.64 0.91 5.85
N PRO A 123 8.45 1.54 5.79
CA PRO A 123 8.34 2.99 5.76
C PRO A 123 8.82 3.62 7.07
N GLU A 124 8.58 2.98 8.21
CA GLU A 124 8.95 3.52 9.53
C GLU A 124 10.47 3.75 9.63
N ASP A 125 11.28 2.74 9.25
CA ASP A 125 12.74 2.82 9.25
C ASP A 125 13.26 3.91 8.29
N TRP A 126 12.54 4.15 7.18
CA TRP A 126 12.88 5.21 6.23
C TRP A 126 12.57 6.59 6.81
N VAL A 127 11.43 6.78 7.46
CA VAL A 127 11.08 8.04 8.13
C VAL A 127 12.05 8.35 9.25
N GLU A 128 12.40 7.35 10.06
CA GLU A 128 13.40 7.51 11.12
C GLU A 128 14.75 7.95 10.55
N HIS A 129 15.20 7.34 9.46
CA HIS A 129 16.45 7.73 8.80
C HIS A 129 16.40 9.17 8.25
N VAL A 130 15.27 9.58 7.66
CA VAL A 130 15.06 10.99 7.24
C VAL A 130 15.21 11.92 8.43
N GLN A 131 14.51 11.63 9.53
CA GLN A 131 14.51 12.47 10.73
C GLN A 131 15.91 12.59 11.35
N GLN A 132 16.61 11.46 11.50
CA GLN A 132 17.99 11.42 12.00
C GLN A 132 18.91 12.26 11.11
N HIS A 133 18.85 12.09 9.79
CA HIS A 133 19.70 12.84 8.87
C HIS A 133 19.41 14.34 8.88
N MET A 134 18.13 14.73 8.89
CA MET A 134 17.75 16.14 8.96
C MET A 134 18.19 16.78 10.28
N GLY A 135 18.11 16.04 11.41
CA GLY A 135 18.64 16.47 12.70
C GLY A 135 20.14 16.76 12.63
N LEU A 136 20.93 15.83 12.07
CA LEU A 136 22.37 16.01 11.89
C LEU A 136 22.70 17.25 11.05
N LEU A 137 21.99 17.48 9.94
CA LEU A 137 22.21 18.66 9.10
C LEU A 137 21.88 19.96 9.83
N LEU A 138 20.85 19.96 10.69
CA LEU A 138 20.49 21.13 11.49
C LEU A 138 21.55 21.41 12.56
N ASP A 139 22.04 20.37 13.23
CA ASP A 139 23.10 20.50 14.23
C ASP A 139 24.38 21.04 13.61
N GLU A 140 24.82 20.49 12.47
CA GLU A 140 26.00 20.98 11.74
C GLU A 140 25.82 22.43 11.27
N ARG A 141 24.65 22.79 10.74
CA ARG A 141 24.35 24.18 10.37
C ARG A 141 24.44 25.13 11.57
N ASN A 142 24.04 24.69 12.76
CA ASN A 142 24.06 25.53 13.96
C ASN A 142 25.48 25.68 14.55
N LYS A 143 26.43 24.79 14.20
CA LYS A 143 27.82 24.85 14.67
C LYS A 143 28.69 25.87 13.91
N GLY A 144 28.29 26.28 12.71
CA GLY A 144 28.97 27.31 11.92
C GLY A 144 29.48 26.80 10.58
#